data_AF-A0A7C2M9A5-F1
#
_entry.id   AF-A0A7C2M9A5-F1
#
_cell.length_a   1.000
_cell.length_b   1.000
_cell.length_c   1.000
_cell.angle_alpha   90.00
_cell.angle_beta   90.00
_cell.angle_gamma   90.00
#
_symmetry.space_group_name_H-M   'P 1'
#
loop_
_entity.id
_entity.type
_entity.pdbx_description
1 polymer ?
#
loop_
_entity_poly.entity_id
_entity_poly.type
_entity_poly.pdbx_seq_one_letter_code
_entity_poly.pdbx_strand_id
1 'polypeptide(L)'
;MKTAEFSKGISFAFAAILPVFITGELGMIEIGIPMAIGVLLSSPSDVQGSLRRRIIGVSFSVFMAFLGTLLAGYAAMNAALFVPVLAVLMFCFSMLSVYGFRASLIAFSGLFAVVLSLAKVPSEGSVLTHSLLIGAGGLWYLVFTITLHYINRKKETEMVLAEGFELTAQYLELRNRLLRAAPEKREALKKELTEVQTSINEKHEIIREILISRRKNSGRSGVVQRKLLIFMEMVDILELAMANPVNYDRMEELFRERQDKLEVIREWSEMMAGQVKIIGEVWSRNRKYQSNPALEKQRNKVWQAFEEFEKQANLPAEREALLVYRNLLVFKDRQYQKILSIERFLKEKEGKKHFSNRAKEAEKFLTSQEYDLKTLVDNLDFKSPIFRHSLRLTVVLVAGFFLGRIFHFQNAYWIL
;
A
#
# COMPACT_ATOMS: atom_id res chain seq x y z
N MET A 1 4.35 -7.01 -17.71
CA MET A 1 4.02 -5.95 -16.73
C MET A 1 5.27 -5.68 -15.91
N LYS A 2 5.82 -4.47 -15.91
CA LYS A 2 6.86 -4.09 -14.93
C LYS A 2 6.11 -3.48 -13.75
N THR A 3 6.01 -4.19 -12.63
CA THR A 3 5.34 -3.70 -11.41
C THR A 3 6.11 -2.51 -10.84
N ALA A 4 5.44 -1.63 -10.09
CA ALA A 4 6.10 -0.50 -9.44
C ALA A 4 7.25 -0.94 -8.52
N GLU A 5 7.11 -2.11 -7.89
CA GLU A 5 8.13 -2.72 -7.02
C GLU A 5 9.37 -3.17 -7.79
N PHE A 6 9.20 -3.77 -8.97
CA PHE A 6 10.34 -4.15 -9.81
C PHE A 6 11.15 -2.92 -10.26
N SER A 7 10.47 -1.82 -10.62
CA SER A 7 11.16 -0.57 -10.95
C SER A 7 11.90 0.02 -9.74
N LYS A 8 11.36 -0.14 -8.53
CA LYS A 8 12.04 0.26 -7.29
C LYS A 8 13.27 -0.59 -7.01
N GLY A 9 13.19 -1.91 -7.18
CA GLY A 9 14.34 -2.81 -7.01
C GLY A 9 15.53 -2.46 -7.92
N ILE A 10 15.25 -2.13 -9.19
CA ILE A 10 16.28 -1.64 -10.12
C ILE A 10 16.85 -0.31 -9.64
N SER A 11 16.00 0.63 -9.24
CA SER A 11 16.43 1.95 -8.76
C SER A 11 17.32 1.84 -7.52
N PHE A 12 16.96 0.95 -6.58
CA PHE A 12 17.77 0.63 -5.42
C PHE A 12 19.14 0.07 -5.81
N ALA A 13 19.19 -0.93 -6.70
CA ALA A 13 20.44 -1.52 -7.15
C ALA A 13 21.38 -0.48 -7.77
N PHE A 14 20.86 0.39 -8.64
CA PHE A 14 21.65 1.50 -9.20
C PHE A 14 22.13 2.47 -8.12
N ALA A 15 21.26 2.86 -7.18
CA ALA A 15 21.62 3.79 -6.12
C ALA A 15 22.71 3.24 -5.18
N ALA A 16 22.71 1.92 -4.91
CA ALA A 16 23.68 1.26 -4.05
C ALA A 16 25.02 0.99 -4.75
N ILE A 17 24.99 0.60 -6.03
CA ILE A 17 26.20 0.28 -6.80
C ILE A 17 26.97 1.55 -7.19
N LEU A 18 26.28 2.65 -7.49
CA LEU A 18 26.93 3.84 -8.04
C LEU A 18 28.03 4.43 -7.12
N PRO A 19 27.83 4.61 -5.80
CA PRO A 19 28.90 5.08 -4.92
C PRO A 19 30.10 4.13 -4.88
N VAL A 20 29.86 2.81 -4.84
CA VAL A 20 30.93 1.79 -4.81
C VAL A 20 31.73 1.82 -6.11
N PHE A 21 31.05 1.91 -7.24
CA PHE A 21 31.71 1.97 -8.55
C PHE A 21 32.59 3.22 -8.69
N ILE A 22 32.04 4.41 -8.39
CA ILE A 22 32.78 5.68 -8.50
C ILE A 22 33.99 5.69 -7.56
N THR A 23 33.81 5.27 -6.31
CA THR A 23 34.90 5.25 -5.33
C THR A 23 35.93 4.16 -5.62
N GLY A 24 35.52 3.04 -6.20
CA GLY A 24 36.40 1.96 -6.66
C GLY A 24 37.36 2.42 -7.75
N GLU A 25 36.87 3.13 -8.76
CA GLU A 25 37.71 3.71 -9.84
C GLU A 25 38.70 4.75 -9.30
N LEU A 26 38.36 5.42 -8.19
CA LEU A 26 39.23 6.40 -7.51
C LEU A 26 40.17 5.76 -6.49
N GLY A 27 40.15 4.42 -6.32
CA GLY A 27 40.95 3.71 -5.33
C GLY A 27 40.51 3.93 -3.87
N MET A 28 39.31 4.49 -3.63
CA MET A 28 38.78 4.85 -2.31
C MET A 28 37.58 3.96 -1.91
N ILE A 29 37.65 2.65 -2.15
CA ILE A 29 36.51 1.72 -1.97
C ILE A 29 35.97 1.71 -0.52
N GLU A 30 36.80 2.06 0.45
CA GLU A 30 36.44 2.20 1.87
C GLU A 30 35.37 3.27 2.11
N ILE A 31 35.21 4.22 1.20
CA ILE A 31 34.14 5.23 1.21
C ILE A 31 32.85 4.64 0.61
N GLY A 32 32.99 3.88 -0.48
CA GLY A 32 31.86 3.32 -1.23
C GLY A 32 31.05 2.31 -0.44
N ILE A 33 31.71 1.42 0.30
CA ILE A 33 31.04 0.34 1.04
C ILE A 33 30.10 0.89 2.13
N PRO A 34 30.54 1.77 3.05
CA PRO A 34 29.65 2.36 4.05
C PRO A 34 28.52 3.19 3.41
N MET A 35 28.79 3.88 2.30
CA MET A 35 27.73 4.59 1.57
C MET A 35 26.67 3.62 1.03
N ALA A 36 27.08 2.47 0.47
CA ALA A 36 26.13 1.44 0.01
C ALA A 36 25.31 0.85 1.17
N ILE A 37 25.92 0.66 2.35
CA ILE A 37 25.20 0.27 3.57
C ILE A 37 24.17 1.35 3.95
N GLY A 38 24.54 2.63 3.86
CA GLY A 38 23.61 3.74 4.06
C GLY A 38 22.39 3.72 3.12
N VAL A 39 22.62 3.40 1.84
CA VAL A 39 21.56 3.20 0.84
C VAL A 39 20.67 2.02 1.23
N LEU A 40 21.29 0.88 1.61
CA LEU A 40 20.58 -0.32 2.05
C LEU A 40 19.65 -0.03 3.22
N LEU A 41 20.16 0.62 4.27
CA LEU A 41 19.42 0.94 5.48
C LEU A 41 18.28 1.94 5.21
N SER A 42 18.47 2.88 4.29
CA SER A 42 17.47 3.91 3.98
C SER A 42 16.35 3.43 3.06
N SER A 43 16.60 2.40 2.25
CA SER A 43 15.67 1.94 1.20
C SER A 43 14.33 1.36 1.70
N PRO A 44 14.23 0.62 2.81
CA PRO A 44 12.94 0.08 3.29
C PRO A 44 11.96 1.19 3.66
N SER A 45 12.45 2.35 4.10
CA SER A 45 11.62 3.48 4.48
C SER A 45 11.09 4.27 3.28
N ASP A 46 11.55 3.97 2.06
CA ASP A 46 10.97 4.47 0.81
C ASP A 46 9.67 3.72 0.46
N VAL A 47 8.62 4.06 1.20
CA VAL A 47 7.28 3.55 0.97
C VAL A 47 6.53 4.41 -0.03
N GLN A 48 5.68 3.80 -0.87
CA GLN A 48 4.83 4.53 -1.83
C GLN A 48 3.94 5.56 -1.11
N GLY A 49 3.68 6.72 -1.71
CA GLY A 49 2.89 7.77 -1.08
C GLY A 49 3.23 9.15 -1.63
N SER A 50 2.91 10.18 -0.85
CA SER A 50 3.27 11.55 -1.19
C SER A 50 4.79 11.76 -1.10
N LEU A 51 5.32 12.61 -1.99
CA LEU A 51 6.75 12.97 -1.97
C LEU A 51 7.19 13.48 -0.60
N ARG A 52 6.36 14.32 0.05
CA ARG A 52 6.66 14.86 1.38
C ARG A 52 6.85 13.74 2.41
N ARG A 53 5.93 12.77 2.48
CA ARG A 53 6.05 11.66 3.45
C ARG A 53 7.22 10.73 3.12
N ARG A 54 7.50 10.49 1.83
CA ARG A 54 8.69 9.75 1.39
C ARG A 54 9.98 10.45 1.87
N ILE A 55 10.10 11.76 1.64
CA ILE A 55 11.26 12.54 2.10
C ILE A 55 11.41 12.42 3.61
N ILE A 56 10.34 12.70 4.37
CA ILE A 56 10.37 12.62 5.83
C ILE A 56 10.78 11.22 6.29
N GLY A 57 10.15 10.17 5.77
CA GLY A 57 10.41 8.79 6.17
C GLY A 57 11.84 8.35 5.88
N VAL A 58 12.35 8.62 4.68
CA VAL A 58 13.73 8.30 4.33
C VAL A 58 14.70 9.14 5.16
N SER A 59 14.49 10.45 5.34
CA SER A 59 15.36 11.29 6.19
C SER A 59 15.44 10.79 7.64
N PHE A 60 14.32 10.38 8.24
CA PHE A 60 14.33 9.77 9.57
C PHE A 60 15.09 8.44 9.59
N SER A 61 14.96 7.63 8.53
CA SER A 61 15.73 6.39 8.38
C SER A 61 17.23 6.65 8.31
N VAL A 62 17.67 7.63 7.51
CA VAL A 62 19.07 8.07 7.44
C VAL A 62 19.57 8.48 8.82
N PHE A 63 18.78 9.28 9.54
CA PHE A 63 19.14 9.75 10.87
C PHE A 63 19.25 8.58 11.88
N MET A 64 18.31 7.63 11.85
CA MET A 64 18.34 6.45 12.72
C MET A 64 19.50 5.52 12.40
N ALA A 65 19.82 5.32 11.12
CA ALA A 65 20.98 4.55 10.69
C ALA A 65 22.28 5.19 11.17
N PHE A 66 22.46 6.50 10.92
CA PHE A 66 23.61 7.27 11.39
C PHE A 66 23.76 7.18 12.92
N LEU A 67 22.68 7.47 13.65
CA LEU A 67 22.70 7.50 15.12
C LEU A 67 22.94 6.11 15.71
N GLY A 68 22.30 5.08 15.15
CA GLY A 68 22.46 3.69 15.55
C GLY A 68 23.90 3.22 15.41
N THR A 69 24.50 3.43 14.22
CA THR A 69 25.90 3.06 13.98
C THR A 69 26.86 3.87 14.86
N LEU A 70 26.64 5.18 15.03
CA LEU A 70 27.49 6.04 15.86
C LEU A 70 27.50 5.60 17.33
N LEU A 71 26.32 5.45 17.93
CA LEU A 71 26.19 5.12 19.34
C LEU A 71 26.64 3.68 19.63
N ALA A 72 26.27 2.72 18.77
CA ALA A 72 26.72 1.35 18.92
C ALA A 72 28.22 1.20 18.71
N GLY A 73 28.80 1.91 17.72
CA GLY A 73 30.23 1.91 17.45
C GLY A 73 31.06 2.47 18.61
N TYR A 74 30.65 3.59 19.22
CA TYR A 74 31.32 4.12 20.41
C TYR A 74 31.11 3.24 21.64
N ALA A 75 29.91 2.69 21.82
CA ALA A 75 29.63 1.78 22.92
C ALA A 75 30.48 0.50 22.83
N ALA A 76 30.80 0.03 21.61
CA ALA A 76 31.67 -1.13 21.40
C ALA A 76 33.11 -0.92 21.89
N MET A 77 33.55 0.34 22.06
CA MET A 77 34.88 0.65 22.63
C MET A 77 34.96 0.42 24.14
N ASN A 78 33.82 0.36 24.85
CA ASN A 78 33.75 0.09 26.28
C ASN A 78 32.78 -1.05 26.59
N ALA A 79 33.33 -2.21 26.98
CA ALA A 79 32.55 -3.41 27.23
C ALA A 79 31.45 -3.26 28.30
N ALA A 80 31.62 -2.38 29.29
CA ALA A 80 30.62 -2.15 30.34
C ALA A 80 29.45 -1.29 29.84
N LEU A 81 29.71 -0.33 28.96
CA LEU A 81 28.69 0.55 28.38
C LEU A 81 27.97 -0.08 27.18
N PHE A 82 28.60 -1.05 26.53
CA PHE A 82 28.06 -1.70 25.34
C PHE A 82 26.65 -2.28 25.56
N VAL A 83 26.46 -3.14 26.57
CA VAL A 83 25.17 -3.82 26.80
C VAL A 83 24.04 -2.85 27.18
N PRO A 84 24.24 -1.90 28.12
CA PRO A 84 23.21 -0.90 28.42
C PRO A 84 22.82 -0.04 27.21
N VAL A 85 23.80 0.44 26.44
CA VAL A 85 23.53 1.27 25.25
C VAL A 85 22.79 0.46 24.19
N LEU A 86 23.23 -0.78 23.92
CA LEU A 86 22.55 -1.67 23.00
C LEU A 86 21.09 -1.89 23.41
N ALA A 87 20.83 -2.20 24.69
CA ALA A 87 19.48 -2.43 25.19
C ALA A 87 18.59 -1.19 25.00
N VAL A 88 19.09 0.00 25.32
CA VAL A 88 18.36 1.26 25.15
C VAL A 88 18.08 1.52 23.67
N LEU A 89 19.07 1.36 22.79
CA LEU A 89 18.89 1.57 21.34
C LEU A 89 17.85 0.62 20.75
N MET A 90 17.94 -0.68 21.03
CA MET A 90 17.02 -1.67 20.48
C MET A 90 15.58 -1.41 20.97
N PHE A 91 15.42 -1.07 22.25
CA PHE A 91 14.12 -0.72 22.79
C PHE A 91 13.54 0.55 22.17
N CYS A 92 14.32 1.65 22.16
CA CYS A 92 13.87 2.94 21.64
C CYS A 92 13.55 2.90 20.15
N PHE A 93 14.38 2.24 19.33
CA PHE A 93 14.11 2.09 17.91
C PHE A 93 12.89 1.21 17.66
N SER A 94 12.76 0.08 18.35
CA SER A 94 11.58 -0.79 18.24
C SER A 94 10.27 -0.06 18.60
N MET A 95 10.30 0.80 19.62
CA MET A 95 9.13 1.60 20.03
C MET A 95 8.64 2.60 18.97
N LEU A 96 9.47 2.99 17.99
CA LEU A 96 9.00 3.83 16.88
C LEU A 96 7.90 3.15 16.04
N SER A 97 7.80 1.82 16.09
CA SER A 97 6.73 1.05 15.43
C SER A 97 5.32 1.39 15.94
N VAL A 98 5.19 2.10 17.07
CA VAL A 98 3.91 2.66 17.57
C VAL A 98 3.22 3.54 16.53
N TYR A 99 3.99 4.22 15.68
CA TYR A 99 3.46 5.09 14.65
C TYR A 99 2.99 4.34 13.38
N GLY A 100 2.94 3.01 13.41
CA GLY A 100 2.43 2.16 12.35
C GLY A 100 3.50 1.70 11.35
N PHE A 101 3.05 1.13 10.23
CA PHE A 101 3.90 0.38 9.29
C PHE A 101 5.08 1.18 8.69
N ARG A 102 4.87 2.45 8.32
CA ARG A 102 5.98 3.27 7.80
C ARG A 102 7.06 3.50 8.86
N ALA A 103 6.66 3.70 10.10
CA ALA A 103 7.59 3.93 11.20
C ALA A 103 8.29 2.64 11.64
N SER A 104 7.63 1.48 11.52
CA SER A 104 8.30 0.19 11.74
C SER A 104 9.41 -0.07 10.71
N LEU A 105 9.28 0.41 9.47
CA LEU A 105 10.35 0.34 8.46
C LEU A 105 11.51 1.28 8.76
N ILE A 106 11.25 2.43 9.41
CA ILE A 106 12.29 3.34 9.93
C ILE A 106 12.98 2.72 11.15
N ALA A 107 12.21 2.13 12.06
CA ALA A 107 12.72 1.37 13.20
C ALA A 107 13.65 0.24 12.74
N PHE A 108 13.22 -0.53 11.74
CA PHE A 108 14.01 -1.60 11.14
C PHE A 108 15.38 -1.10 10.65
N SER A 109 15.43 0.05 9.98
CA SER A 109 16.70 0.67 9.55
C SER A 109 17.64 0.94 10.72
N GLY A 110 17.15 1.57 11.80
CA GLY A 110 17.96 1.83 12.99
C GLY A 110 18.45 0.55 13.66
N LEU A 111 17.55 -0.42 13.86
CA LEU A 111 17.88 -1.73 14.46
C LEU A 111 18.93 -2.46 13.62
N PHE A 112 18.76 -2.48 12.30
CA PHE A 112 19.68 -3.15 11.40
C PHE A 112 21.04 -2.43 11.33
N ALA A 113 21.04 -1.10 11.39
CA ALA A 113 22.27 -0.30 11.48
C ALA A 113 23.09 -0.63 12.73
N VAL A 114 22.41 -0.83 13.87
CA VAL A 114 23.05 -1.25 15.13
C VAL A 114 23.67 -2.63 14.95
N VAL A 115 22.94 -3.61 14.42
CA VAL A 115 23.48 -4.96 14.19
C VAL A 115 24.66 -4.95 13.22
N LEU A 116 24.56 -4.21 12.10
CA LEU A 116 25.65 -4.11 11.12
C LEU A 116 26.88 -3.40 11.68
N SER A 117 26.72 -2.45 12.59
CA SER A 117 27.87 -1.81 13.25
C SER A 117 28.69 -2.76 14.13
N LEU A 118 28.12 -3.90 14.52
CA LEU A 118 28.83 -4.95 15.27
C LEU A 118 29.64 -5.86 14.36
N ALA A 119 29.26 -5.98 13.09
CA ALA A 119 30.11 -6.59 12.09
C ALA A 119 31.33 -5.66 11.94
N LYS A 120 32.53 -6.17 12.23
CA LYS A 120 33.78 -5.41 12.04
C LYS A 120 33.99 -5.16 10.55
N VAL A 121 33.29 -4.17 9.99
CA VAL A 121 33.54 -3.71 8.63
C VAL A 121 34.81 -2.86 8.71
N PRO A 122 35.90 -3.26 8.04
CA PRO A 122 37.10 -2.47 7.99
C PRO A 122 36.80 -1.21 7.18
N SER A 123 36.72 -0.06 7.84
CA SER A 123 37.09 1.20 7.21
C SER A 123 38.24 1.75 8.01
N GLU A 124 39.30 2.25 7.37
CA GLU A 124 40.50 2.79 8.02
C GLU A 124 40.25 4.17 8.67
N GLY A 125 39.10 4.36 9.30
CA GLY A 125 38.64 5.63 9.85
C GLY A 125 38.03 5.53 11.24
N SER A 126 37.78 6.70 11.85
CA SER A 126 37.09 6.79 13.14
C SER A 126 35.64 6.30 13.02
N VAL A 127 35.05 5.85 14.14
CA VAL A 127 33.62 5.51 14.24
C VAL A 127 32.73 6.63 13.68
N LEU A 128 33.10 7.89 13.97
CA LEU A 128 32.40 9.06 13.45
C LEU A 128 32.45 9.13 11.92
N THR A 129 33.62 8.92 11.32
CA THR A 129 33.80 8.91 9.87
C THR A 129 32.93 7.83 9.23
N HIS A 130 32.96 6.61 9.76
CA HIS A 130 32.16 5.51 9.26
C HIS A 130 30.65 5.81 9.31
N SER A 131 30.15 6.28 10.46
CA SER A 131 28.74 6.65 10.61
C SER A 131 28.34 7.79 9.66
N LEU A 132 29.19 8.82 9.50
CA LEU A 132 28.93 9.91 8.55
C LEU A 132 28.85 9.42 7.10
N LEU A 133 29.68 8.44 6.70
CA LEU A 133 29.61 7.85 5.37
C LEU A 133 28.32 7.05 5.15
N ILE A 134 27.85 6.31 6.16
CA ILE A 134 26.52 5.67 6.13
C ILE A 134 25.43 6.73 5.99
N GLY A 135 25.48 7.79 6.79
CA GLY A 135 24.54 8.91 6.68
C GLY A 135 24.57 9.56 5.29
N ALA A 136 25.75 9.78 4.72
CA ALA A 136 25.94 10.35 3.38
C ALA A 136 25.37 9.42 2.29
N GLY A 137 25.57 8.11 2.40
CA GLY A 137 24.94 7.12 1.51
C GLY A 137 23.42 7.13 1.56
N GLY A 138 22.86 7.28 2.77
CA GLY A 138 21.42 7.45 2.95
C GLY A 138 20.88 8.76 2.36
N LEU A 139 21.58 9.88 2.54
CA LEU A 139 21.23 11.16 1.90
C LEU A 139 21.35 11.09 0.38
N TRP A 140 22.36 10.39 -0.14
CA TRP A 140 22.50 10.10 -1.56
C TRP A 140 21.27 9.36 -2.10
N TYR A 141 20.82 8.30 -1.41
CA TYR A 141 19.60 7.59 -1.77
C TYR A 141 18.36 8.52 -1.78
N LEU A 142 18.24 9.41 -0.81
CA LEU A 142 17.18 10.40 -0.77
C LEU A 142 17.20 11.32 -2.00
N VAL A 143 18.37 11.87 -2.35
CA VAL A 143 18.53 12.72 -3.55
C VAL A 143 18.19 11.94 -4.83
N PHE A 144 18.66 10.69 -4.92
CA PHE A 144 18.42 9.82 -6.05
C PHE A 144 16.91 9.54 -6.24
N THR A 145 16.21 9.17 -5.16
CA THR A 145 14.76 8.89 -5.21
C THR A 145 13.93 10.14 -5.53
N ILE A 146 14.30 11.31 -5.01
CA ILE A 146 13.66 12.59 -5.36
C ILE A 146 13.85 12.88 -6.85
N THR A 147 15.06 12.71 -7.37
CA THR A 147 15.38 12.93 -8.79
C THR A 147 14.54 12.03 -9.69
N LEU A 148 14.48 10.74 -9.39
CA LEU A 148 13.63 9.79 -10.12
C LEU A 148 12.13 10.13 -10.02
N HIS A 149 11.67 10.59 -8.86
CA HIS A 149 10.28 11.02 -8.70
C HIS A 149 9.94 12.19 -9.63
N TYR A 150 10.81 13.20 -9.75
CA TYR A 150 10.55 14.32 -10.67
C TYR A 150 10.57 13.89 -12.14
N ILE A 151 11.49 13.01 -12.54
CA ILE A 151 11.57 12.47 -13.91
C ILE A 151 10.32 11.65 -14.25
N ASN A 152 9.81 10.83 -13.32
CA ASN A 152 8.72 9.87 -13.57
C ASN A 152 7.36 10.29 -12.95
N ARG A 153 7.20 11.56 -12.55
CA ARG A 153 6.11 12.05 -11.70
C ARG A 153 4.69 11.74 -12.18
N LYS A 154 4.42 11.79 -13.49
CA LYS A 154 3.07 11.52 -14.03
C LYS A 154 2.75 10.03 -13.98
N LYS A 155 3.73 9.19 -14.32
CA LYS A 155 3.58 7.74 -14.41
C LYS A 155 3.32 7.09 -13.06
N GLU A 156 3.98 7.54 -11.97
CA GLU A 156 3.80 6.94 -10.64
C GLU A 156 2.35 7.01 -10.14
N THR A 157 1.70 8.18 -10.22
CA THR A 157 0.30 8.31 -9.78
C THR A 157 -0.68 7.54 -10.65
N GLU A 158 -0.40 7.43 -11.95
CA GLU A 158 -1.26 6.71 -12.90
C GLU A 158 -1.12 5.19 -12.73
N MET A 159 0.07 4.69 -12.41
CA MET A 159 0.28 3.29 -12.06
C MET A 159 -0.44 2.91 -10.76
N VAL A 160 -0.35 3.73 -9.71
CA VAL A 160 -1.03 3.43 -8.44
C VAL A 160 -2.57 3.43 -8.62
N LEU A 161 -3.11 4.36 -9.42
CA LEU A 161 -4.53 4.34 -9.78
C LEU A 161 -4.90 3.09 -10.60
N ALA A 162 -4.05 2.71 -11.57
CA ALA A 162 -4.26 1.50 -12.37
C ALA A 162 -4.29 0.23 -11.52
N GLU A 163 -3.36 0.12 -10.56
CA GLU A 163 -3.33 -0.99 -9.58
C GLU A 163 -4.61 -1.02 -8.71
N GLY A 164 -5.11 0.15 -8.29
CA GLY A 164 -6.38 0.24 -7.56
C GLY A 164 -7.58 -0.26 -8.38
N PHE A 165 -7.63 0.09 -9.67
CA PHE A 165 -8.65 -0.41 -10.58
C PHE A 165 -8.53 -1.91 -10.85
N GLU A 166 -7.32 -2.42 -11.03
CA GLU A 166 -7.07 -3.86 -11.22
C GLU A 166 -7.55 -4.66 -10.00
N LEU A 167 -7.20 -4.23 -8.78
CA LEU A 167 -7.67 -4.87 -7.55
C LEU A 167 -9.20 -4.78 -7.41
N THR A 168 -9.80 -3.64 -7.76
CA THR A 168 -11.26 -3.47 -7.74
C THR A 168 -11.94 -4.42 -8.73
N ALA A 169 -11.40 -4.59 -9.94
CA ALA A 169 -11.90 -5.54 -10.92
C ALA A 169 -11.81 -6.98 -10.39
N GLN A 170 -10.65 -7.37 -9.84
CA GLN A 170 -10.46 -8.70 -9.23
C GLN A 170 -11.46 -8.97 -8.11
N TYR A 171 -11.74 -7.97 -7.26
CA TYR A 171 -12.76 -8.10 -6.22
C TYR A 171 -14.16 -8.34 -6.80
N LEU A 172 -14.55 -7.62 -7.86
CA LEU A 172 -15.83 -7.84 -8.54
C LEU A 172 -15.91 -9.22 -9.22
N GLU A 173 -14.83 -9.69 -9.84
CA GLU A 173 -14.71 -11.05 -10.42
C GLU A 173 -14.86 -12.12 -9.33
N LEU A 174 -14.17 -11.98 -8.18
CA LEU A 174 -14.28 -12.91 -7.06
C LEU A 174 -15.68 -12.98 -6.49
N ARG A 175 -16.37 -11.85 -6.36
CA ARG A 175 -17.79 -11.83 -5.98
C ARG A 175 -18.66 -12.53 -7.00
N ASN A 176 -18.35 -12.41 -8.29
CA ASN A 176 -19.09 -13.13 -9.33
C ASN A 176 -18.87 -14.65 -9.23
N ARG A 177 -17.63 -15.08 -8.96
CA ARG A 177 -17.27 -16.50 -8.73
C ARG A 177 -17.98 -17.08 -7.51
N LEU A 178 -18.12 -16.31 -6.42
CA LEU A 178 -18.85 -16.73 -5.22
C LEU A 178 -20.33 -17.05 -5.49
N LEU A 179 -20.98 -16.38 -6.46
CA LEU A 179 -22.36 -16.69 -6.85
C LEU A 179 -22.52 -18.07 -7.52
N ARG A 180 -21.45 -18.65 -8.06
CA ARG A 180 -21.44 -19.99 -8.69
C ARG A 180 -20.79 -21.07 -7.82
N ALA A 181 -20.02 -20.66 -6.82
CA ALA A 181 -19.18 -21.58 -6.08
C ALA A 181 -20.00 -22.59 -5.29
N ALA A 182 -19.62 -23.88 -5.41
CA ALA A 182 -20.10 -24.93 -4.53
C ALA A 182 -19.67 -24.66 -3.08
N PRO A 183 -20.43 -25.13 -2.07
CA PRO A 183 -20.16 -24.86 -0.65
C PRO A 183 -18.71 -25.10 -0.22
N GLU A 184 -18.10 -26.19 -0.69
CA GLU A 184 -16.70 -26.56 -0.37
C GLU A 184 -15.66 -25.51 -0.80
N LYS A 185 -15.92 -24.76 -1.88
CA LYS A 185 -14.99 -23.73 -2.41
C LYS A 185 -15.31 -22.33 -1.90
N ARG A 186 -16.46 -22.12 -1.24
CA ARG A 186 -16.91 -20.80 -0.79
C ARG A 186 -15.96 -20.19 0.25
N GLU A 187 -15.52 -20.97 1.22
CA GLU A 187 -14.64 -20.47 2.29
C GLU A 187 -13.28 -20.01 1.75
N ALA A 188 -12.68 -20.77 0.83
CA ALA A 188 -11.45 -20.37 0.16
C ALA A 188 -11.61 -19.05 -0.61
N LEU A 189 -12.70 -18.91 -1.36
CA LEU A 189 -13.00 -17.68 -2.11
C LEU A 189 -13.32 -16.48 -1.21
N LYS A 190 -13.98 -16.69 -0.05
CA LYS A 190 -14.22 -15.63 0.94
C LYS A 190 -12.91 -15.14 1.56
N LYS A 191 -11.97 -16.06 1.81
CA LYS A 191 -10.62 -15.71 2.28
C LYS A 191 -9.88 -14.87 1.24
N GLU A 192 -9.85 -15.32 -0.02
CA GLU A 192 -9.26 -14.57 -1.14
C GLU A 192 -9.91 -13.19 -1.29
N LEU A 193 -11.24 -13.11 -1.19
CA LEU A 193 -11.98 -11.84 -1.24
C LEU A 193 -11.55 -10.86 -0.13
N THR A 194 -11.34 -11.36 1.09
CA THR A 194 -10.89 -10.56 2.24
C THR A 194 -9.45 -10.07 2.06
N GLU A 195 -8.58 -10.90 1.51
CA GLU A 195 -7.20 -10.54 1.18
C GLU A 195 -7.14 -9.44 0.11
N VAL A 196 -7.94 -9.57 -0.96
CA VAL A 196 -8.07 -8.54 -1.99
C VAL A 196 -8.66 -7.26 -1.41
N GLN A 197 -9.68 -7.34 -0.54
CA GLN A 197 -10.27 -6.18 0.12
C GLN A 197 -9.24 -5.42 0.98
N THR A 198 -8.41 -6.13 1.74
CA THR A 198 -7.31 -5.53 2.51
C THR A 198 -6.34 -4.79 1.57
N SER A 199 -5.95 -5.43 0.47
CA SER A 199 -5.07 -4.85 -0.55
C SER A 199 -5.67 -3.60 -1.21
N ILE A 200 -6.98 -3.59 -1.49
CA ILE A 200 -7.69 -2.42 -2.01
C ILE A 200 -7.66 -1.27 -1.01
N ASN A 201 -7.94 -1.54 0.27
CA ASN A 201 -7.94 -0.50 1.31
C ASN A 201 -6.56 0.15 1.47
N GLU A 202 -5.50 -0.65 1.50
CA GLU A 202 -4.13 -0.14 1.52
C GLU A 202 -3.82 0.73 0.29
N LYS A 203 -4.24 0.29 -0.90
CA LYS A 203 -4.07 1.06 -2.14
C LYS A 203 -4.88 2.36 -2.12
N HIS A 204 -6.10 2.34 -1.60
CA HIS A 204 -6.94 3.52 -1.44
C HIS A 204 -6.30 4.56 -0.52
N GLU A 205 -5.68 4.15 0.59
CA GLU A 205 -4.93 5.07 1.45
C GLU A 205 -3.75 5.72 0.72
N ILE A 206 -3.00 4.95 -0.06
CA ILE A 206 -1.88 5.47 -0.86
C ILE A 206 -2.38 6.49 -1.89
N ILE A 207 -3.46 6.18 -2.63
CA ILE A 207 -4.03 7.07 -3.63
C ILE A 207 -4.53 8.36 -2.98
N ARG A 208 -5.27 8.24 -1.87
CA ARG A 208 -5.76 9.36 -1.07
C ARG A 208 -4.62 10.28 -0.68
N GLU A 209 -3.56 9.72 -0.09
CA GLU A 209 -2.38 10.49 0.33
C GLU A 209 -1.73 11.27 -0.82
N ILE A 210 -1.54 10.62 -1.98
CA ILE A 210 -0.94 11.23 -3.18
C ILE A 210 -1.81 12.39 -3.67
N LEU A 211 -3.13 12.22 -3.73
CA LEU A 211 -4.05 13.24 -4.22
C LEU A 211 -4.16 14.44 -3.27
N ILE A 212 -4.16 14.22 -1.95
CA ILE A 212 -4.12 15.28 -0.93
C ILE A 212 -2.88 16.15 -1.12
N SER A 213 -1.71 15.50 -1.17
CA SER A 213 -0.43 16.21 -1.24
C SER A 213 -0.32 17.03 -2.53
N ARG A 214 -0.76 16.47 -3.67
CA ARG A 214 -0.78 17.21 -4.94
C ARG A 214 -1.70 18.42 -4.88
N ARG A 215 -2.87 18.30 -4.26
CA ARG A 215 -3.81 19.42 -4.14
C ARG A 215 -3.25 20.56 -3.30
N LYS A 216 -2.56 20.26 -2.19
CA LYS A 216 -1.88 21.29 -1.36
C LYS A 216 -0.81 22.05 -2.16
N ASN A 217 -0.06 21.36 -3.02
CA ASN A 217 1.07 21.96 -3.74
C ASN A 217 0.71 22.59 -5.10
N SER A 218 -0.40 22.19 -5.73
CA SER A 218 -0.79 22.65 -7.08
C SER A 218 -2.13 23.40 -7.14
N GLY A 219 -2.77 23.63 -5.99
CA GLY A 219 -4.08 24.26 -5.90
C GLY A 219 -5.20 23.43 -6.55
N ARG A 220 -6.27 24.10 -6.97
CA ARG A 220 -7.43 23.50 -7.66
C ARG A 220 -7.18 23.29 -9.15
N SER A 221 -6.10 22.59 -9.52
CA SER A 221 -5.90 22.23 -10.92
C SER A 221 -6.98 21.23 -11.38
N GLY A 222 -7.56 21.44 -12.56
CA GLY A 222 -8.63 20.59 -13.10
C GLY A 222 -8.22 19.11 -13.22
N VAL A 223 -6.93 18.84 -13.46
CA VAL A 223 -6.38 17.47 -13.55
C VAL A 223 -6.40 16.76 -12.20
N VAL A 224 -5.99 17.44 -11.11
CA VAL A 224 -6.01 16.84 -9.75
C VAL A 224 -7.45 16.63 -9.29
N GLN A 225 -8.34 17.57 -9.57
CA GLN A 225 -9.77 17.44 -9.26
C GLN A 225 -10.39 16.24 -9.99
N ARG A 226 -10.11 16.08 -11.29
CA ARG A 226 -10.59 14.94 -12.08
C ARG A 226 -10.14 13.59 -11.51
N LYS A 227 -8.85 13.47 -11.14
CA LYS A 227 -8.32 12.25 -10.52
C LYS A 227 -8.98 11.95 -9.16
N LEU A 228 -9.31 12.98 -8.39
CA LEU A 228 -10.03 12.83 -7.12
C LEU A 228 -11.47 12.35 -7.31
N LEU A 229 -12.20 12.89 -8.30
CA LEU A 229 -13.54 12.42 -8.63
C LEU A 229 -13.52 10.95 -9.05
N ILE A 230 -12.58 10.57 -9.93
CA ILE A 230 -12.41 9.18 -10.37
C ILE A 230 -12.09 8.26 -9.19
N PHE A 231 -11.21 8.70 -8.28
CA PHE A 231 -10.89 7.95 -7.06
C PHE A 231 -12.12 7.74 -6.17
N MET A 232 -12.96 8.75 -5.96
CA MET A 232 -14.19 8.60 -5.18
C MET A 232 -15.16 7.61 -5.81
N GLU A 233 -15.38 7.66 -7.12
CA GLU A 233 -16.26 6.69 -7.79
C GLU A 233 -15.70 5.26 -7.68
N MET A 234 -14.36 5.08 -7.66
CA MET A 234 -13.74 3.77 -7.40
C MET A 234 -14.00 3.27 -5.97
N VAL A 235 -13.88 4.16 -4.97
CA VAL A 235 -14.23 3.84 -3.57
C VAL A 235 -15.72 3.49 -3.47
N ASP A 236 -16.60 4.27 -4.07
CA ASP A 236 -18.05 4.03 -4.08
C ASP A 236 -18.41 2.67 -4.70
N ILE A 237 -17.69 2.22 -5.75
CA ILE A 237 -17.90 0.88 -6.33
C ILE A 237 -17.65 -0.20 -5.27
N LEU A 238 -16.55 -0.10 -4.52
CA LEU A 238 -16.23 -1.04 -3.45
C LEU A 238 -17.26 -0.98 -2.31
N GLU A 239 -17.61 0.23 -1.86
CA GLU A 239 -18.60 0.42 -0.79
C GLU A 239 -19.97 -0.17 -1.18
N LEU A 240 -20.43 0.06 -2.40
CA LEU A 240 -21.68 -0.53 -2.92
C LEU A 240 -21.58 -2.05 -3.02
N ALA A 241 -20.42 -2.59 -3.37
CA ALA A 241 -20.22 -4.03 -3.42
C ALA A 241 -20.25 -4.64 -2.00
N MET A 242 -19.63 -4.00 -1.00
CA MET A 242 -19.65 -4.43 0.39
C MET A 242 -21.04 -4.29 1.04
N ALA A 243 -21.77 -3.21 0.74
CA ALA A 243 -23.06 -2.90 1.33
C ALA A 243 -24.18 -3.89 0.96
N ASN A 244 -23.97 -4.75 -0.04
CA ASN A 244 -24.85 -5.87 -0.35
C ASN A 244 -24.26 -7.18 0.19
N PRO A 245 -24.53 -7.55 1.46
CA PRO A 245 -24.16 -8.85 2.00
C PRO A 245 -25.07 -9.91 1.37
N VAL A 246 -24.61 -10.49 0.28
CA VAL A 246 -25.30 -11.60 -0.37
C VAL A 246 -25.14 -12.84 0.52
N ASN A 247 -26.25 -13.35 1.06
CA ASN A 247 -26.26 -14.69 1.67
C ASN A 247 -26.24 -15.73 0.53
N TYR A 248 -25.06 -16.26 0.23
CA TYR A 248 -24.87 -17.20 -0.88
C TYR A 248 -25.66 -18.49 -0.72
N ASP A 249 -25.85 -18.97 0.52
CA ASP A 249 -26.62 -20.19 0.78
C ASP A 249 -28.12 -19.94 0.52
N ARG A 250 -28.64 -18.81 1.00
CA ARG A 250 -30.04 -18.43 0.73
C ARG A 250 -30.29 -18.11 -0.75
N MET A 251 -29.31 -17.51 -1.44
CA MET A 251 -29.38 -17.31 -2.88
C MET A 251 -29.44 -18.63 -3.64
N GLU A 252 -28.63 -19.61 -3.25
CA GLU A 252 -28.68 -20.94 -3.85
C GLU A 252 -30.02 -21.64 -3.61
N GLU A 253 -30.59 -21.52 -2.41
CA GLU A 253 -31.92 -22.05 -2.10
C GLU A 253 -33.02 -21.40 -2.95
N LEU A 254 -33.05 -20.06 -3.02
CA LEU A 254 -34.11 -19.31 -3.72
C LEU A 254 -34.04 -19.44 -5.25
N PHE A 255 -32.85 -19.67 -5.81
CA PHE A 255 -32.62 -19.69 -7.26
C PHE A 255 -32.15 -21.05 -7.80
N ARG A 256 -32.23 -22.14 -7.02
CA ARG A 256 -31.81 -23.49 -7.44
C ARG A 256 -32.42 -23.92 -8.77
N GLU A 257 -33.72 -23.69 -8.95
CA GLU A 257 -34.49 -24.03 -10.16
C GLU A 257 -34.51 -22.89 -11.20
N ARG A 258 -33.81 -21.78 -10.92
CA ARG A 258 -33.88 -20.52 -11.68
C ARG A 258 -32.47 -19.94 -11.91
N GLN A 259 -31.52 -20.82 -12.20
CA GLN A 259 -30.11 -20.42 -12.39
C GLN A 259 -29.91 -19.52 -13.60
N ASP A 260 -30.77 -19.63 -14.61
CA ASP A 260 -30.84 -18.76 -15.78
C ASP A 260 -30.96 -17.28 -15.39
N LYS A 261 -31.80 -16.96 -14.39
CA LYS A 261 -31.98 -15.59 -13.90
C LYS A 261 -30.70 -15.03 -13.27
N LEU A 262 -29.99 -15.85 -12.49
CA LEU A 262 -28.73 -15.44 -11.90
C LEU A 262 -27.61 -15.30 -12.95
N GLU A 263 -27.61 -16.13 -14.00
CA GLU A 263 -26.58 -16.08 -15.03
C GLU A 263 -26.58 -14.74 -15.77
N VAL A 264 -27.77 -14.17 -16.08
CA VAL A 264 -27.88 -12.87 -16.75
C VAL A 264 -27.25 -11.74 -15.90
N ILE A 265 -27.46 -11.75 -14.57
CA ILE A 265 -26.79 -10.82 -13.65
C ILE A 265 -25.28 -11.06 -13.61
N ARG A 266 -24.86 -12.33 -13.60
CA ARG A 266 -23.45 -12.71 -13.53
C ARG A 266 -22.68 -12.28 -14.77
N GLU A 267 -23.25 -12.45 -15.96
CA GLU A 267 -22.69 -11.94 -17.21
C GLU A 267 -22.50 -10.42 -17.14
N TRP A 268 -23.51 -9.69 -16.66
CA TRP A 268 -23.39 -8.24 -16.51
C TRP A 268 -22.31 -7.85 -15.49
N SER A 269 -22.20 -8.59 -14.38
CA SER A 269 -21.16 -8.38 -13.37
C SER A 269 -19.76 -8.65 -13.93
N GLU A 270 -19.59 -9.69 -14.74
CA GLU A 270 -18.34 -10.02 -15.43
C GLU A 270 -17.94 -8.89 -16.39
N MET A 271 -18.89 -8.40 -17.19
CA MET A 271 -18.66 -7.28 -18.10
C MET A 271 -18.30 -5.98 -17.36
N MET A 272 -18.92 -5.71 -16.20
CA MET A 272 -18.56 -4.57 -15.35
C MET A 272 -17.14 -4.70 -14.82
N ALA A 273 -16.74 -5.88 -14.33
CA ALA A 273 -15.39 -6.10 -13.83
C ALA A 273 -14.35 -5.93 -14.96
N GLY A 274 -14.62 -6.49 -16.15
CA GLY A 274 -13.80 -6.26 -17.34
C GLY A 274 -13.71 -4.78 -17.73
N GLN A 275 -14.80 -4.01 -17.57
CA GLN A 275 -14.81 -2.58 -17.86
C GLN A 275 -13.94 -1.78 -16.86
N VAL A 276 -13.99 -2.14 -15.57
CA VAL A 276 -13.13 -1.57 -14.52
C VAL A 276 -11.65 -1.89 -14.79
N LYS A 277 -11.36 -3.11 -15.25
CA LYS A 277 -10.01 -3.51 -15.68
C LYS A 277 -9.49 -2.68 -16.85
N ILE A 278 -10.30 -2.48 -17.88
CA ILE A 278 -9.97 -1.61 -19.04
C ILE A 278 -9.69 -0.18 -18.59
N ILE A 279 -10.45 0.34 -17.61
CA ILE A 279 -10.18 1.66 -17.02
C ILE A 279 -8.77 1.69 -16.38
N GLY A 280 -8.38 0.65 -15.64
CA GLY A 280 -7.02 0.51 -15.12
C GLY A 280 -5.95 0.51 -16.22
N GLU A 281 -6.18 -0.21 -17.32
CA GLU A 281 -5.25 -0.24 -18.46
C GLU A 281 -5.08 1.12 -19.14
N VAL A 282 -6.14 1.93 -19.22
CA VAL A 282 -6.09 3.29 -19.76
C VAL A 282 -5.07 4.15 -19.03
N TRP A 283 -5.02 4.04 -17.70
CA TRP A 283 -4.04 4.72 -16.86
C TRP A 283 -2.62 4.17 -17.02
N SER A 284 -2.47 2.84 -17.05
CA SER A 284 -1.15 2.20 -17.17
C SER A 284 -0.49 2.46 -18.53
N ARG A 285 -1.27 2.42 -19.62
CA ARG A 285 -0.79 2.49 -21.01
C ARG A 285 -0.94 3.88 -21.64
N ASN A 286 -1.46 4.85 -20.90
CA ASN A 286 -1.76 6.21 -21.39
C ASN A 286 -2.58 6.20 -22.70
N ARG A 287 -3.55 5.29 -22.80
CA ARG A 287 -4.43 5.13 -23.98
C ARG A 287 -5.67 5.99 -23.85
N LYS A 288 -6.33 6.30 -24.97
CA LYS A 288 -7.66 6.92 -24.93
C LYS A 288 -8.69 5.88 -24.53
N TYR A 289 -9.56 6.24 -23.60
CA TYR A 289 -10.68 5.41 -23.19
C TYR A 289 -11.71 5.27 -24.33
N GLN A 290 -12.19 4.04 -24.57
CA GLN A 290 -13.27 3.73 -25.50
C GLN A 290 -14.44 3.14 -24.69
N SER A 291 -15.64 3.69 -24.85
CA SER A 291 -16.83 3.11 -24.20
C SER A 291 -17.21 1.80 -24.84
N ASN A 292 -17.83 0.94 -24.04
CA ASN A 292 -18.36 -0.35 -24.46
C ASN A 292 -19.90 -0.32 -24.48
N PRO A 293 -20.54 -0.08 -25.65
CA PRO A 293 -22.00 -0.06 -25.76
C PRO A 293 -22.67 -1.40 -25.37
N ALA A 294 -21.93 -2.51 -25.39
CA ALA A 294 -22.46 -3.81 -25.02
C ALA A 294 -22.83 -3.88 -23.52
N LEU A 295 -22.19 -3.07 -22.67
CA LEU A 295 -22.47 -3.06 -21.23
C LEU A 295 -23.87 -2.49 -20.93
N GLU A 296 -24.27 -1.44 -21.63
CA GLU A 296 -25.62 -0.86 -21.54
C GLU A 296 -26.67 -1.82 -22.11
N LYS A 297 -26.36 -2.48 -23.24
CA LYS A 297 -27.25 -3.49 -23.81
C LYS A 297 -27.48 -4.65 -22.85
N GLN A 298 -26.44 -5.13 -22.16
CA GLN A 298 -26.57 -6.20 -21.17
C GLN A 298 -27.38 -5.74 -19.95
N ARG A 299 -27.17 -4.51 -19.45
CA ARG A 299 -28.00 -3.91 -18.41
C ARG A 299 -29.49 -3.98 -18.76
N ASN A 300 -29.85 -3.57 -19.97
CA ASN A 300 -31.26 -3.55 -20.39
C ASN A 300 -31.86 -4.96 -20.43
N LYS A 301 -31.09 -5.96 -20.90
CA LYS A 301 -31.52 -7.37 -20.85
C LYS A 301 -31.75 -7.86 -19.42
N VAL A 302 -30.86 -7.50 -18.48
CA VAL A 302 -30.98 -7.89 -17.07
C VAL A 302 -32.26 -7.34 -16.45
N TRP A 303 -32.58 -6.06 -16.72
CA TRP A 303 -33.80 -5.43 -16.24
C TRP A 303 -35.06 -6.01 -16.91
N GLN A 304 -35.01 -6.33 -18.20
CA GLN A 304 -36.11 -7.02 -18.89
C GLN A 304 -36.37 -8.41 -18.29
N ALA A 305 -35.32 -9.20 -18.05
CA ALA A 305 -35.45 -10.50 -17.40
C ALA A 305 -36.04 -10.39 -15.98
N PHE A 306 -35.75 -9.31 -15.26
CA PHE A 306 -36.40 -9.04 -13.97
C PHE A 306 -37.88 -8.73 -14.11
N GLU A 307 -38.27 -7.86 -15.05
CA GLU A 307 -39.68 -7.50 -15.28
C GLU A 307 -40.51 -8.72 -15.71
N GLU A 308 -39.94 -9.61 -16.53
CA GLU A 308 -40.56 -10.88 -16.90
C GLU A 308 -40.72 -11.80 -15.68
N PHE A 309 -39.69 -11.89 -14.83
CA PHE A 309 -39.78 -12.65 -13.59
C PHE A 309 -40.86 -12.08 -12.65
N GLU A 310 -40.93 -10.76 -12.48
CA GLU A 310 -41.93 -10.10 -11.63
C GLU A 310 -43.36 -10.38 -12.12
N LYS A 311 -43.59 -10.42 -13.44
CA LYS A 311 -44.92 -10.72 -14.02
C LYS A 311 -45.33 -12.18 -13.88
N GLN A 312 -44.38 -13.11 -13.96
CA GLN A 312 -44.66 -14.56 -13.93
C GLN A 312 -44.62 -15.16 -12.53
N ALA A 313 -44.14 -14.41 -11.53
CA ALA A 313 -43.94 -14.90 -10.18
C ALA A 313 -45.28 -15.26 -9.49
N ASN A 314 -45.32 -16.45 -8.89
CA ASN A 314 -46.47 -16.88 -8.10
C ASN A 314 -46.39 -16.31 -6.67
N LEU A 315 -47.18 -15.27 -6.39
CA LEU A 315 -47.26 -14.64 -5.08
C LEU A 315 -48.26 -15.38 -4.18
N PRO A 316 -47.93 -15.65 -2.89
CA PRO A 316 -46.83 -15.07 -2.12
C PRO A 316 -45.51 -15.87 -2.11
N ALA A 317 -45.49 -17.08 -2.67
CA ALA A 317 -44.36 -18.02 -2.54
C ALA A 317 -43.02 -17.46 -3.06
N GLU A 318 -43.04 -16.68 -4.14
CA GLU A 318 -41.82 -16.16 -4.78
C GLU A 318 -41.43 -14.73 -4.34
N ARG A 319 -42.14 -14.16 -3.35
CA ARG A 319 -41.94 -12.76 -2.91
C ARG A 319 -40.51 -12.50 -2.44
N GLU A 320 -39.93 -13.42 -1.67
CA GLU A 320 -38.58 -13.27 -1.14
C GLU A 320 -37.53 -13.27 -2.27
N ALA A 321 -37.63 -14.21 -3.21
CA ALA A 321 -36.75 -14.29 -4.37
C ALA A 321 -36.78 -12.98 -5.18
N LEU A 322 -37.97 -12.42 -5.43
CA LEU A 322 -38.11 -11.14 -6.12
C LEU A 322 -37.42 -9.99 -5.38
N LEU A 323 -37.62 -9.88 -4.07
CA LEU A 323 -37.01 -8.81 -3.26
C LEU A 323 -35.49 -8.91 -3.25
N VAL A 324 -34.95 -10.12 -3.06
CA VAL A 324 -33.50 -10.36 -3.06
C VAL A 324 -32.90 -10.06 -4.43
N TYR A 325 -33.55 -10.51 -5.52
CA TYR A 325 -33.11 -10.23 -6.89
C TYR A 325 -33.13 -8.73 -7.19
N ARG A 326 -34.23 -8.04 -6.86
CA ARG A 326 -34.37 -6.58 -7.07
C ARG A 326 -33.31 -5.81 -6.30
N ASN A 327 -33.06 -6.19 -5.04
CA ASN A 327 -32.03 -5.55 -4.23
C ASN A 327 -30.65 -5.72 -4.88
N LEU A 328 -30.29 -6.94 -5.28
CA LEU A 328 -29.02 -7.20 -5.99
C LEU A 328 -28.90 -6.34 -7.26
N LEU A 329 -29.95 -6.26 -8.06
CA LEU A 329 -29.97 -5.43 -9.28
C LEU A 329 -29.78 -3.95 -9.00
N VAL A 330 -30.46 -3.40 -7.99
CA VAL A 330 -30.32 -1.99 -7.62
C VAL A 330 -28.88 -1.67 -7.22
N PHE A 331 -28.22 -2.54 -6.45
CA PHE A 331 -26.81 -2.37 -6.10
C PHE A 331 -25.88 -2.45 -7.32
N LYS A 332 -26.12 -3.41 -8.23
CA LYS A 332 -25.36 -3.57 -9.47
C LYS A 332 -25.55 -2.38 -10.42
N ASP A 333 -26.76 -1.87 -10.54
CA ASP A 333 -27.07 -0.68 -11.33
C ASP A 333 -26.37 0.56 -10.78
N ARG A 334 -26.37 0.74 -9.46
CA ARG A 334 -25.60 1.81 -8.82
C ARG A 334 -24.10 1.68 -9.13
N GLN A 335 -23.52 0.49 -9.04
CA GLN A 335 -22.10 0.26 -9.43
C GLN A 335 -21.85 0.62 -10.90
N TYR A 336 -22.75 0.23 -11.80
CA TYR A 336 -22.69 0.61 -13.22
C TYR A 336 -22.71 2.13 -13.40
N GLN A 337 -23.55 2.87 -12.68
CA GLN A 337 -23.56 4.34 -12.73
C GLN A 337 -22.23 4.97 -12.26
N LYS A 338 -21.55 4.35 -11.29
CA LYS A 338 -20.20 4.78 -10.87
C LYS A 338 -19.18 4.58 -11.99
N ILE A 339 -19.21 3.43 -12.65
CA ILE A 339 -18.38 3.13 -13.83
C ILE A 339 -18.61 4.18 -14.92
N LEU A 340 -19.86 4.46 -15.30
CA LEU A 340 -20.19 5.50 -16.28
C LEU A 340 -19.71 6.90 -15.87
N SER A 341 -19.75 7.21 -14.57
CA SER A 341 -19.22 8.48 -14.05
C SER A 341 -17.71 8.57 -14.27
N ILE A 342 -16.98 7.49 -14.03
CA ILE A 342 -15.54 7.39 -14.33
C ILE A 342 -15.29 7.55 -15.84
N GLU A 343 -16.06 6.90 -16.70
CA GLU A 343 -15.93 7.03 -18.15
C GLU A 343 -16.09 8.49 -18.61
N ARG A 344 -17.09 9.19 -18.06
CA ARG A 344 -17.31 10.61 -18.32
C ARG A 344 -16.09 11.44 -17.93
N PHE A 345 -15.56 11.23 -16.72
CA PHE A 345 -14.36 11.91 -16.25
C PHE A 345 -13.12 11.59 -17.09
N LEU A 346 -12.99 10.38 -17.65
CA LEU A 346 -11.86 10.02 -18.51
C LEU A 346 -11.92 10.70 -19.90
N LYS A 347 -13.12 10.86 -20.46
CA LYS A 347 -13.32 11.50 -21.77
C LYS A 347 -13.20 13.02 -21.71
N GLU A 348 -13.50 13.64 -20.58
CA GLU A 348 -13.49 15.09 -20.44
C GLU A 348 -12.05 15.62 -20.42
N LYS A 349 -11.70 16.40 -21.46
CA LYS A 349 -10.33 16.90 -21.69
C LYS A 349 -9.91 17.98 -20.69
N GLU A 350 -10.84 18.77 -20.18
CA GLU A 350 -10.56 19.85 -19.22
C GLU A 350 -11.75 19.98 -18.28
N GLY A 351 -11.50 19.89 -16.97
CA GLY A 351 -12.53 20.03 -15.95
C GLY A 351 -13.18 21.40 -16.01
N LYS A 352 -14.29 21.50 -16.73
CA LYS A 352 -15.16 22.68 -16.67
C LYS A 352 -15.70 22.83 -15.23
N LYS A 353 -16.12 24.05 -14.88
CA LYS A 353 -16.66 24.49 -13.57
C LYS A 353 -17.76 23.61 -12.95
N HIS A 354 -18.28 22.60 -13.66
CA HIS A 354 -19.38 21.73 -13.27
C HIS A 354 -19.12 20.80 -12.07
N PHE A 355 -17.86 20.50 -11.72
CA PHE A 355 -17.57 19.53 -10.64
C PHE A 355 -17.14 20.17 -9.30
N SER A 356 -17.30 21.49 -9.16
CA SER A 356 -16.93 22.24 -7.95
C SER A 356 -17.54 21.69 -6.67
N ASN A 357 -18.84 21.38 -6.68
CA ASN A 357 -19.56 20.98 -5.46
C ASN A 357 -19.19 19.58 -4.99
N ARG A 358 -19.14 18.61 -5.91
CA ARG A 358 -18.74 17.22 -5.61
C ARG A 358 -17.27 17.13 -5.16
N ALA A 359 -16.42 18.03 -5.66
CA ALA A 359 -15.03 18.14 -5.22
C ALA A 359 -14.84 18.76 -3.83
N LYS A 360 -15.85 19.46 -3.28
CA LYS A 360 -15.85 19.91 -1.88
C LYS A 360 -16.24 18.78 -0.93
N GLU A 361 -17.20 17.94 -1.29
CA GLU A 361 -17.52 16.71 -0.52
C GLU A 361 -16.33 15.76 -0.50
N ALA A 362 -15.61 15.66 -1.62
CA ALA A 362 -14.36 14.94 -1.72
C ALA A 362 -13.28 15.40 -0.72
N GLU A 363 -13.34 16.64 -0.24
CA GLU A 363 -12.38 17.15 0.76
C GLU A 363 -12.57 16.49 2.13
N LYS A 364 -13.78 16.00 2.45
CA LYS A 364 -14.03 15.28 3.71
C LYS A 364 -13.40 13.88 3.71
N PHE A 365 -13.18 13.29 2.55
CA PHE A 365 -12.44 12.03 2.39
C PHE A 365 -10.93 12.19 2.58
N LEU A 366 -10.44 13.42 2.83
CA LEU A 366 -9.02 13.75 2.91
C LEU A 366 -8.58 14.04 4.35
N THR A 367 -8.69 13.07 5.26
CA THR A 367 -8.12 13.19 6.60
C THR A 367 -6.63 12.83 6.57
N SER A 368 -5.78 13.64 7.21
CA SER A 368 -4.37 13.31 7.41
C SER A 368 -4.23 12.62 8.76
N GLN A 369 -3.54 11.48 8.78
CA GLN A 369 -3.02 10.94 10.03
C GLN A 369 -1.97 11.91 10.60
N GLU A 370 -2.14 12.31 11.86
CA GLU A 370 -1.21 13.16 12.58
C GLU A 370 -0.30 12.29 13.46
N TYR A 371 0.99 12.62 13.50
CA TYR A 371 1.97 11.95 14.35
C TYR A 371 2.14 12.78 15.62
N ASP A 372 1.58 12.32 16.73
CA ASP A 372 1.66 13.00 18.03
C ASP A 372 2.63 12.27 18.96
N LEU A 373 3.46 13.03 19.67
CA LEU A 373 4.33 12.51 20.75
C LEU A 373 3.49 11.85 21.84
N LYS A 374 2.25 12.32 22.06
CA LYS A 374 1.32 11.71 23.00
C LYS A 374 1.06 10.23 22.71
N THR A 375 1.00 9.83 21.44
CA THR A 375 0.79 8.42 21.06
C THR A 375 1.92 7.52 21.55
N LEU A 376 3.16 8.00 21.54
CA LEU A 376 4.30 7.23 22.07
C LEU A 376 4.23 7.10 23.59
N VAL A 377 3.90 8.20 24.28
CA VAL A 377 3.74 8.22 25.75
C VAL A 377 2.60 7.32 26.20
N ASP A 378 1.44 7.38 25.53
CA ASP A 378 0.27 6.55 25.83
C ASP A 378 0.55 5.05 25.61
N ASN A 379 1.58 4.71 24.82
CA ASN A 379 2.02 3.34 24.56
C ASN A 379 3.20 2.89 25.43
N LEU A 380 3.72 3.73 26.34
CA LEU A 380 4.71 3.34 27.34
C LEU A 380 4.06 2.65 28.55
N ASP A 381 3.32 1.58 28.28
CA ASP A 381 2.68 0.74 29.29
C ASP A 381 2.78 -0.74 28.90
N PHE A 382 2.91 -1.63 29.89
CA PHE A 382 2.91 -3.09 29.71
C PHE A 382 1.62 -3.63 29.10
N LYS A 383 0.54 -2.85 29.11
CA LYS A 383 -0.70 -3.18 28.37
C LYS A 383 -0.54 -3.05 26.86
N SER A 384 0.33 -2.14 26.39
CA SER A 384 0.56 -1.95 24.96
C SER A 384 1.19 -3.20 24.34
N PRO A 385 0.62 -3.74 23.26
CA PRO A 385 1.25 -4.82 22.49
C PRO A 385 2.65 -4.43 21.99
N ILE A 386 2.84 -3.16 21.63
CA ILE A 386 4.08 -2.67 21.02
C ILE A 386 5.18 -2.53 22.07
N PHE A 387 4.85 -2.02 23.27
CA PHE A 387 5.79 -2.00 24.39
C PHE A 387 6.29 -3.41 24.76
N ARG A 388 5.36 -4.36 24.89
CA ARG A 388 5.71 -5.76 25.20
C ARG A 388 6.55 -6.40 24.10
N HIS A 389 6.28 -6.08 22.84
CA HIS A 389 7.09 -6.53 21.72
C HIS A 389 8.50 -5.94 21.77
N SER A 390 8.63 -4.63 21.92
CA SER A 390 9.93 -3.94 22.01
C SER A 390 10.78 -4.43 23.19
N LEU A 391 10.16 -4.66 24.34
CA LEU A 391 10.83 -5.22 25.51
C LEU A 391 11.32 -6.65 25.23
N ARG A 392 10.45 -7.50 24.67
CA ARG A 392 10.80 -8.88 24.32
C ARG A 392 11.95 -8.93 23.33
N LEU A 393 11.88 -8.13 22.27
CA LEU A 393 12.93 -8.03 21.25
C LEU A 393 14.26 -7.63 21.89
N THR A 394 14.24 -6.61 22.74
CA THR A 394 15.44 -6.15 23.47
C THR A 394 16.04 -7.25 24.34
N VAL A 395 15.22 -7.95 25.13
CA VAL A 395 15.67 -9.05 25.99
C VAL A 395 16.27 -10.20 25.17
N VAL A 396 15.62 -10.59 24.07
CA VAL A 396 16.10 -11.66 23.18
C VAL A 396 17.44 -11.29 22.56
N LEU A 397 17.61 -10.06 22.08
CA LEU A 397 18.85 -9.60 21.49
C LEU A 397 19.99 -9.51 22.52
N VAL A 398 19.73 -8.96 23.71
CA VAL A 398 20.75 -8.93 24.78
C VAL A 398 21.14 -10.35 25.18
N ALA A 399 20.18 -11.27 25.30
CA ALA A 399 20.47 -12.68 25.56
C ALA A 399 21.29 -13.33 24.42
N GLY A 400 20.93 -13.05 23.17
CA GLY A 400 21.67 -13.51 21.97
C GLY A 400 23.12 -13.02 21.96
N PHE A 401 23.35 -11.77 22.37
CA PHE A 401 24.70 -11.22 22.51
C PHE A 401 25.52 -11.99 23.57
N PHE A 402 24.93 -12.28 24.73
CA PHE A 402 25.60 -13.05 25.77
C PHE A 402 25.89 -14.49 25.33
N LEU A 403 24.95 -15.14 24.64
CA LEU A 403 25.17 -16.47 24.05
C LEU A 403 26.31 -16.45 23.04
N GLY A 404 26.33 -15.46 22.14
CA GLY A 404 27.41 -15.23 21.19
C GLY A 404 28.78 -15.13 21.85
N ARG A 405 28.85 -14.47 23.02
CA ARG A 405 30.07 -14.33 23.81
C ARG A 405 30.48 -15.63 24.52
N ILE A 406 29.52 -16.39 25.06
CA ILE A 406 29.77 -17.65 25.78
C ILE A 406 30.31 -18.72 24.82
N PHE A 407 29.71 -18.84 23.63
CA PHE A 407 30.05 -19.87 22.65
C PHE A 407 31.18 -19.47 21.68
N HIS A 408 31.78 -18.28 21.86
CA HIS A 408 32.89 -17.77 21.03
C HIS A 408 32.62 -17.85 19.51
N PHE A 409 31.38 -17.63 19.08
CA PHE A 409 31.04 -17.63 17.66
C PHE A 409 31.79 -16.51 16.94
N GLN A 410 32.49 -16.84 15.84
CA GLN A 410 33.26 -15.87 15.05
C GLN A 410 32.40 -14.69 14.58
N ASN A 411 31.11 -14.94 14.30
CA ASN A 411 30.16 -13.93 13.86
C ASN A 411 28.91 -13.88 14.76
N ALA A 412 29.12 -13.67 16.07
CA ALA A 412 28.03 -13.57 17.06
C ALA A 412 26.92 -12.55 16.69
N TYR A 413 27.21 -11.57 15.85
CA TYR A 413 26.23 -10.61 15.33
C TYR A 413 25.18 -11.22 14.38
N TRP A 414 25.38 -12.43 13.83
CA TRP A 414 24.36 -13.13 13.01
C TRP A 414 23.24 -13.74 13.86
N ILE A 415 23.48 -13.91 15.16
CA ILE A 415 22.47 -14.38 16.11
C ILE A 415 21.52 -13.24 16.47
N LEU A 416 21.98 -12.00 16.32
CA LEU A 416 21.24 -10.75 16.53
C LEU A 416 20.54 -10.32 15.24
#